data_AF-A0A3D0U338-F1
#
_entry.id   AF-A0A3D0U338-F1
#
_cell.length_a   1.000
_cell.length_b   1.000
_cell.length_c   1.000
_cell.angle_alpha   90.00
_cell.angle_beta   90.00
_cell.angle_gamma   90.00
#
_symmetry.space_group_name_H-M   'P 1'
#
loop_
_entity.id
_entity.type
_entity.pdbx_description
1 polymer ?
#
loop_
_entity_poly.entity_id
_entity_poly.type
_entity_poly.pdbx_seq_one_letter_code
_entity_poly.pdbx_strand_id
1 'polypeptide(L)'
;FVLLNHTYMTQSKPDATSRELALALAREPLARRFPNLQSLRRRLSYHQHLGMSHYFLGQSKMQELGFEELGLPWYPLVSNVPRALGYSARHFVPGLRQHQQRNGRKAQLAMLASMFGEQDHTIINPDSDHPAHL
;
A
#
# COMPACT_ATOMS: atom_id res chain seq x y z
N PHE A 1 -12.15 -17.90 -8.54
CA PHE A 1 -11.20 -18.69 -7.72
C PHE A 1 -10.48 -19.80 -8.49
N VAL A 2 -11.14 -20.53 -9.40
CA VAL A 2 -10.51 -21.64 -10.16
C VAL A 2 -9.26 -21.22 -10.96
N LEU A 3 -9.32 -20.09 -11.67
CA LEU A 3 -8.17 -19.54 -12.44
C LEU A 3 -6.99 -19.12 -11.55
N LEU A 4 -7.27 -18.59 -10.35
CA LEU A 4 -6.24 -18.19 -9.39
C LEU A 4 -5.53 -19.42 -8.80
N ASN A 5 -6.27 -20.51 -8.57
CA ASN A 5 -5.71 -21.75 -8.05
C ASN A 5 -4.82 -22.46 -9.08
N HIS A 6 -5.25 -22.47 -10.36
CA HIS A 6 -4.48 -23.07 -11.44
C HIS A 6 -3.13 -22.35 -11.63
N THR A 7 -3.14 -21.01 -11.62
CA THR A 7 -1.91 -20.21 -11.71
C THR A 7 -1.01 -20.42 -10.49
N TYR A 8 -1.58 -20.54 -9.29
CA TYR A 8 -0.80 -20.85 -8.08
C TYR A 8 -0.13 -22.22 -8.15
N MET A 9 -0.80 -23.25 -8.69
CA MET A 9 -0.23 -24.59 -8.84
C MET A 9 0.89 -24.68 -9.87
N THR A 10 0.99 -23.72 -10.80
CA THR A 10 2.11 -23.62 -11.74
C THR A 10 3.37 -22.96 -11.15
N GLN A 11 3.28 -22.32 -9.97
CA GLN A 11 4.45 -21.71 -9.34
C GLN A 11 5.34 -22.78 -8.71
N SER A 12 6.65 -22.66 -8.94
CA SER A 12 7.64 -23.53 -8.30
C SER A 12 7.55 -23.42 -6.78
N LYS A 13 7.64 -24.56 -6.10
CA LYS A 13 7.74 -24.58 -4.64
C LYS A 13 9.04 -23.87 -4.21
N PRO A 14 9.02 -23.17 -3.07
CA PRO A 14 10.22 -22.55 -2.52
C PRO A 14 11.31 -23.61 -2.30
N ASP A 15 12.50 -23.28 -2.76
CA ASP A 15 13.69 -24.13 -2.76
C ASP A 15 14.91 -23.33 -2.24
N ALA A 16 16.10 -23.94 -2.27
CA ALA A 16 17.32 -23.28 -1.82
C ALA A 16 17.62 -21.99 -2.60
N THR A 17 17.34 -21.95 -3.90
CA THR A 17 17.54 -20.74 -4.72
C THR A 17 16.58 -19.62 -4.33
N SER A 18 15.35 -19.95 -3.96
CA SER A 18 14.37 -19.01 -3.41
C SER A 18 14.87 -18.33 -2.13
N ARG A 19 15.57 -19.08 -1.25
CA ARG A 19 16.19 -18.54 -0.04
C ARG A 19 17.30 -17.54 -0.36
N GLU A 20 18.21 -17.89 -1.25
CA GLU A 20 19.31 -17.00 -1.67
C GLU A 20 18.78 -15.72 -2.30
N LEU A 21 17.78 -15.85 -3.17
CA LEU A 21 17.10 -14.71 -3.80
C LEU A 21 16.42 -13.83 -2.76
N ALA A 22 15.72 -14.40 -1.78
CA ALA A 22 15.08 -13.63 -0.72
C ALA A 22 16.09 -12.84 0.12
N LEU A 23 17.25 -13.43 0.45
CA LEU A 23 18.33 -12.76 1.16
C LEU A 23 18.94 -11.63 0.34
N ALA A 24 19.11 -11.82 -0.96
CA ALA A 24 19.60 -10.79 -1.88
C ALA A 24 18.61 -9.60 -1.97
N LEU A 25 17.32 -9.91 -2.19
CA LEU A 25 16.26 -8.90 -2.26
C LEU A 25 16.09 -8.13 -0.95
N ALA A 26 16.20 -8.80 0.20
CA ALA A 26 16.12 -8.14 1.49
C ALA A 26 17.20 -7.05 1.67
N ARG A 27 18.35 -7.17 0.99
CA ARG A 27 19.45 -6.18 1.06
C ARG A 27 19.32 -5.03 0.05
N GLU A 28 18.42 -5.12 -0.93
CA GLU A 28 18.18 -4.06 -1.93
C GLU A 28 17.97 -2.65 -1.32
N PRO A 29 17.21 -2.48 -0.22
CA PRO A 29 17.03 -1.16 0.41
C PRO A 29 18.33 -0.52 0.89
N LEU A 30 19.36 -1.31 1.19
CA LEU A 30 20.67 -0.82 1.65
C LEU A 30 21.50 -0.22 0.50
N ALA A 31 21.24 -0.62 -0.73
CA ALA A 31 21.92 -0.07 -1.91
C ALA A 31 21.38 1.32 -2.29
N ARG A 32 20.12 1.64 -1.94
CA ARG A 32 19.46 2.90 -2.32
C ARG A 32 20.21 4.13 -1.83
N ARG A 33 20.32 5.14 -2.69
CA ARG A 33 20.90 6.45 -2.33
C ARG A 33 19.81 7.36 -1.77
N PHE A 34 20.10 8.00 -0.65
CA PHE A 34 19.24 9.02 -0.06
C PHE A 34 20.01 10.33 0.03
N PRO A 35 19.35 11.49 -0.19
CA PRO A 35 20.02 12.79 -0.16
C PRO A 35 20.56 13.14 1.23
N ASN A 36 19.80 12.81 2.29
CA ASN A 36 20.15 13.09 3.69
C ASN A 36 19.98 11.85 4.56
N LEU A 37 20.71 11.77 5.68
CA LEU A 37 20.59 10.72 6.70
C LEU A 37 20.63 9.30 6.11
N GLN A 38 21.55 9.07 5.17
CA GLN A 38 21.57 7.88 4.32
C GLN A 38 21.59 6.57 5.11
N SER A 39 22.42 6.46 6.15
CA SER A 39 22.52 5.26 6.99
C SER A 39 21.22 4.96 7.74
N LEU A 40 20.63 5.98 8.37
CA LEU A 40 19.39 5.86 9.12
C LEU A 40 18.23 5.51 8.19
N ARG A 41 18.11 6.19 7.05
CA ARG A 41 17.06 5.94 6.05
C ARG A 41 17.17 4.56 5.44
N ARG A 42 18.38 4.09 5.13
CA ARG A 42 18.61 2.72 4.65
C ARG A 42 18.17 1.68 5.68
N ARG A 43 18.57 1.86 6.94
CA ARG A 43 18.19 0.94 8.03
C ARG A 43 16.67 0.94 8.24
N LEU A 44 16.05 2.12 8.22
CA LEU A 44 14.60 2.24 8.31
C LEU A 44 13.92 1.54 7.12
N SER A 45 14.32 1.82 5.89
CA SER A 45 13.75 1.18 4.69
C SER A 45 13.95 -0.33 4.69
N TYR A 46 15.08 -0.83 5.19
CA TYR A 46 15.31 -2.26 5.40
C TYR A 46 14.26 -2.88 6.35
N HIS A 47 14.07 -2.29 7.54
CA HIS A 47 13.08 -2.79 8.50
C HIS A 47 11.63 -2.62 8.01
N GLN A 48 11.33 -1.58 7.25
CA GLN A 48 10.02 -1.39 6.61
C GLN A 48 9.75 -2.48 5.58
N HIS A 49 10.72 -2.74 4.71
CA HIS A 49 10.62 -3.78 3.68
C HIS A 49 10.43 -5.16 4.32
N LEU A 50 11.26 -5.50 5.31
CA LEU A 50 11.21 -6.78 6.01
C LEU A 50 9.93 -6.95 6.84
N GLY A 51 9.45 -5.87 7.48
CA GLY A 51 8.19 -5.85 8.21
C GLY A 51 6.97 -6.04 7.31
N MET A 52 6.98 -5.46 6.10
CA MET A 52 5.93 -5.70 5.10
C MET A 52 5.96 -7.14 4.60
N SER A 53 7.13 -7.68 4.27
CA SER A 53 7.29 -9.08 3.87
C SER A 53 6.81 -10.04 4.96
N HIS A 54 7.19 -9.78 6.21
CA HIS A 54 6.75 -10.58 7.36
C HIS A 54 5.22 -10.52 7.54
N TYR A 55 4.59 -9.36 7.36
CA TYR A 55 3.14 -9.22 7.46
C TYR A 55 2.38 -10.05 6.41
N PHE A 56 2.88 -10.13 5.17
CA PHE A 56 2.22 -10.90 4.11
C PHE A 56 2.54 -12.40 4.13
N LEU A 57 3.80 -12.76 4.43
CA LEU A 57 4.26 -14.16 4.39
C LEU A 57 4.05 -14.89 5.72
N GLY A 58 4.00 -14.15 6.84
CA GLY A 58 3.93 -14.72 8.18
C GLY A 58 5.26 -15.33 8.65
N GLN A 59 5.32 -15.68 9.93
CA GLN A 59 6.56 -16.10 10.59
C GLN A 59 7.16 -17.39 10.01
N SER A 60 6.32 -18.41 9.75
CA SER A 60 6.78 -19.71 9.23
C SER A 60 7.46 -19.60 7.86
N LYS A 61 6.90 -18.82 6.94
CA LYS A 61 7.52 -18.61 5.61
C LYS A 61 8.75 -17.73 5.67
N MET A 62 8.80 -16.75 6.57
CA MET A 62 10.03 -15.98 6.77
C MET A 62 11.17 -16.84 7.33
N GLN A 63 10.87 -17.80 8.22
CA GLN A 63 11.85 -18.77 8.73
C GLN A 63 12.35 -19.70 7.63
N GLU A 64 11.47 -20.21 6.75
CA GLU A 64 11.87 -21.01 5.57
C GLU A 64 12.85 -20.23 4.66
N LEU A 65 12.68 -18.90 4.57
CA LEU A 65 13.57 -18.00 3.81
C LEU A 65 14.85 -17.60 4.57
N GLY A 66 15.07 -18.15 5.77
CA GLY A 66 16.27 -17.92 6.58
C GLY A 66 16.27 -16.61 7.39
N PHE A 67 15.09 -16.01 7.60
CA PHE A 67 14.94 -14.86 8.48
C PHE A 67 14.40 -15.32 9.84
N GLU A 68 15.32 -15.57 10.76
CA GLU A 68 15.00 -15.88 12.16
C GLU A 68 14.84 -14.57 12.95
N GLU A 69 13.94 -14.58 13.95
CA GLU A 69 13.81 -13.50 14.94
C GLU A 69 13.47 -12.08 14.43
N LEU A 70 12.63 -11.98 13.39
CA LEU A 70 12.19 -10.68 12.85
C LEU A 70 11.36 -9.82 13.83
N GLY A 71 10.91 -10.40 14.94
CA GLY A 71 9.95 -9.79 15.86
C GLY A 71 8.59 -9.53 15.19
N LEU A 72 7.75 -8.71 15.84
CA LEU A 72 6.47 -8.28 15.28
C LEU A 72 6.68 -7.34 14.08
N PRO A 73 5.85 -7.42 13.03
CA PRO A 73 5.92 -6.52 11.88
C PRO A 73 5.42 -5.12 12.29
N TRP A 74 6.27 -4.37 12.99
CA TRP A 74 5.90 -3.10 13.62
C TRP A 74 5.45 -2.04 12.60
N TYR A 75 6.04 -2.02 11.40
CA TYR A 75 5.77 -1.00 10.40
C TYR A 75 4.31 -1.01 9.89
N PRO A 76 3.77 -2.15 9.40
CA PRO A 76 2.36 -2.20 9.02
C PRO A 76 1.43 -1.94 10.21
N LEU A 77 1.81 -2.35 11.44
CA LEU A 77 1.02 -2.03 12.64
C LEU A 77 0.97 -0.52 12.87
N VAL A 78 2.12 0.16 12.93
CA VAL A 78 2.19 1.62 13.13
C VAL A 78 1.54 2.39 11.99
N SER A 79 1.60 1.89 10.75
CA SER A 79 0.99 2.57 9.59
C SER A 79 -0.52 2.38 9.48
N ASN A 80 -1.03 1.19 9.81
CA ASN A 80 -2.45 0.84 9.64
C ASN A 80 -3.29 1.07 10.89
N VAL A 81 -2.76 0.88 12.10
CA VAL A 81 -3.52 1.05 13.35
C VAL A 81 -4.08 2.47 13.47
N PRO A 82 -3.33 3.58 13.26
CA PRO A 82 -3.90 4.92 13.34
C PRO A 82 -4.97 5.17 12.28
N ARG A 83 -4.83 4.56 11.10
CA ARG A 83 -5.83 4.66 10.02
C ARG A 83 -7.11 3.93 10.38
N ALA A 84 -7.01 2.71 10.89
CA ALA A 84 -8.14 1.91 11.35
C ALA A 84 -8.86 2.61 12.50
N LEU A 85 -8.12 3.11 13.50
CA LEU A 85 -8.66 3.89 14.61
C LEU A 85 -9.35 5.17 14.11
N GLY A 86 -8.72 5.91 13.19
CA GLY A 86 -9.33 7.10 12.60
C GLY A 86 -10.59 6.78 11.79
N TYR A 87 -10.62 5.66 11.07
CA TYR A 87 -11.80 5.19 10.34
C TYR A 87 -12.94 4.80 11.29
N SER A 88 -12.64 4.00 12.31
CA SER A 88 -13.62 3.59 13.32
C SER A 88 -14.14 4.78 14.13
N ALA A 89 -13.28 5.69 14.56
CA ALA A 89 -13.69 6.91 15.29
C ALA A 89 -14.66 7.78 14.47
N ARG A 90 -14.47 7.87 13.15
CA ARG A 90 -15.38 8.60 12.25
C ARG A 90 -16.76 7.95 12.11
N HIS A 91 -16.88 6.66 12.42
CA HIS A 91 -18.17 5.97 12.46
C HIS A 91 -18.96 6.31 13.74
N PHE A 92 -18.26 6.49 14.86
CA PHE A 92 -18.88 6.77 16.16
C PHE A 92 -19.09 8.27 16.46
N VAL A 93 -18.33 9.16 15.82
CA VAL A 93 -18.44 10.60 16.06
C VAL A 93 -19.22 11.29 14.93
N PRO A 94 -20.40 11.87 15.22
CA PRO A 94 -21.16 12.62 14.22
C PRO A 94 -20.38 13.87 13.76
N GLY A 95 -20.50 14.22 12.48
CA GLY A 95 -19.81 15.38 11.87
C GLY A 95 -18.44 15.07 11.25
N LEU A 96 -17.66 14.16 11.84
CA LEU A 96 -16.33 13.78 11.33
C LEU A 96 -16.37 13.15 9.91
N ARG A 97 -17.48 12.47 9.58
CA ARG A 97 -17.74 11.93 8.24
C ARG A 97 -17.87 13.04 7.18
N GLN A 98 -18.54 14.13 7.51
CA GLN A 98 -18.73 15.26 6.59
C GLN A 98 -17.39 15.99 6.34
N HIS A 99 -16.56 16.13 7.37
CA HIS A 99 -15.19 16.62 7.21
C HIS A 99 -14.35 15.73 6.30
N GLN A 100 -14.44 14.40 6.47
CA GLN A 100 -13.74 13.45 5.60
C GLN A 100 -14.19 13.55 4.14
N GLN A 101 -15.50 13.67 3.91
CA GLN A 101 -16.07 13.84 2.56
C GLN A 101 -15.58 15.14 1.91
N ARG A 102 -15.56 16.26 2.64
CA ARG A 102 -15.06 17.54 2.13
C ARG A 102 -13.58 17.47 1.77
N ASN A 103 -12.76 16.85 2.63
CA ASN A 103 -11.33 16.67 2.36
C ASN A 103 -11.08 15.71 1.19
N GLY A 104 -11.84 14.61 1.11
CA GLY A 104 -11.77 13.67 -0.01
C GLY A 104 -12.14 14.33 -1.33
N ARG A 105 -13.20 15.16 -1.34
CA ARG A 105 -13.60 15.92 -2.54
C ARG A 105 -12.52 16.91 -2.98
N LYS A 106 -11.89 17.63 -2.04
CA LYS A 106 -10.75 18.51 -2.35
C LYS A 106 -9.59 17.74 -2.99
N ALA A 107 -9.23 16.58 -2.45
CA ALA A 107 -8.16 15.74 -2.99
C ALA A 107 -8.51 15.19 -4.39
N GLN A 108 -9.75 14.78 -4.61
CA GLN A 108 -10.25 14.35 -5.92
C GLN A 108 -10.15 15.48 -6.95
N LEU A 109 -10.59 16.68 -6.59
CA LEU A 109 -10.50 17.85 -7.47
C LEU A 109 -9.05 18.23 -7.79
N ALA A 110 -8.15 18.18 -6.80
CA ALA A 110 -6.72 18.41 -7.02
C ALA A 110 -6.10 17.37 -7.96
N MET A 111 -6.48 16.10 -7.84
CA MET A 111 -6.05 15.04 -8.74
C MET A 111 -6.56 15.28 -10.17
N LEU A 112 -7.85 15.61 -10.33
CA LEU A 112 -8.43 15.94 -11.63
C LEU A 112 -7.74 17.14 -12.28
N ALA A 113 -7.49 18.22 -11.52
CA ALA A 113 -6.75 19.38 -11.99
C ALA A 113 -5.32 19.01 -12.45
N SER A 114 -4.65 18.09 -11.75
CA SER A 114 -3.32 17.62 -12.15
C SER A 114 -3.32 16.76 -13.43
N MET A 115 -4.44 16.09 -13.74
CA MET A 115 -4.57 15.20 -14.91
C MET A 115 -5.07 15.93 -16.16
N PHE A 116 -5.99 16.89 -16.01
CA PHE A 116 -6.71 17.52 -17.12
C PHE A 116 -6.45 19.02 -17.27
N GLY A 117 -5.67 19.65 -16.38
CA GLY A 117 -5.44 21.09 -16.41
C GLY A 117 -6.68 21.92 -16.04
N GLU A 118 -6.76 23.16 -16.55
CA GLU A 118 -7.84 24.15 -16.27
C GLU A 118 -9.17 23.86 -16.99
N GLN A 119 -9.33 22.71 -17.67
CA GLN A 119 -10.57 22.43 -18.38
C GLN A 119 -11.65 21.96 -17.40
N ASP A 120 -12.77 22.70 -17.38
CA ASP A 120 -13.89 22.44 -16.47
C ASP A 120 -14.55 21.10 -16.84
N HIS A 121 -14.45 20.12 -15.95
CA HIS A 121 -14.95 18.76 -16.16
C HIS A 121 -15.90 18.40 -15.02
N THR A 122 -16.97 19.16 -14.92
CA THR A 122 -18.19 18.67 -14.28
C THR A 122 -18.77 17.54 -15.14
N ILE A 123 -19.55 16.65 -14.51
CA ILE A 123 -20.33 15.62 -15.19
C ILE A 123 -21.05 16.33 -16.34
N ILE A 124 -20.92 15.81 -17.57
CA ILE A 124 -21.59 16.32 -18.77
C ILE A 124 -23.02 16.66 -18.35
N ASN A 125 -23.36 17.94 -18.29
CA ASN A 125 -24.74 18.38 -18.09
C ASN A 125 -25.29 18.43 -19.51
N PRO A 126 -25.86 17.33 -20.02
CA PRO A 126 -26.21 17.25 -21.41
C PRO A 126 -27.28 18.31 -21.66
N ASP A 127 -27.27 18.97 -22.81
CA ASP A 127 -28.40 19.82 -23.19
C ASP A 127 -29.68 18.97 -23.26
N SER A 128 -30.85 19.58 -23.12
CA SER A 128 -32.15 18.88 -23.11
C SER A 128 -32.44 18.04 -24.36
N ASP A 129 -31.63 18.20 -25.41
CA ASP A 129 -31.72 17.46 -26.69
C ASP A 129 -30.69 16.31 -26.80
N HIS A 130 -29.87 16.07 -25.77
CA HIS A 130 -28.87 14.99 -25.77
C HIS A 130 -29.49 13.68 -25.26
N PRO A 131 -29.27 12.52 -25.93
CA PRO A 131 -29.89 11.24 -25.57
C PRO A 131 -29.46 10.64 -24.21
N ALA A 132 -28.64 11.36 -23.44
CA ALA A 132 -28.18 10.99 -22.11
C ALA A 132 -28.68 11.96 -21.02
N HIS A 133 -29.57 12.90 -21.36
CA HIS A 133 -30.29 13.70 -20.38
C HIS A 133 -31.34 12.81 -19.70
N LEU A 134 -31.23 12.62 -18.38
CA LEU A 134 -32.26 11.97 -17.57
C LEU A 134 -33.31 12.98 -17.11
#